data_AF-C5DEU4-F1
#
_entry.id   AF-C5DEU4-F1
#
_cell.length_a   1.000
_cell.length_b   1.000
_cell.length_c   1.000
_cell.angle_alpha   90.00
_cell.angle_beta   90.00
_cell.angle_gamma   90.00
#
_symmetry.space_group_name_H-M   'P 1'
#
loop_
_entity.id
_entity.type
_entity.pdbx_description
1 polymer ?
#
loop_
_entity_poly.entity_id
_entity_poly.type
_entity_poly.pdbx_seq_one_letter_code
_entity_poly.pdbx_strand_id
1 'polypeptide(L)'
;MAITNASLTIHRKPFKTPFVSSVKRGGSLGSKTLPSKEIIHPNRQASKEERIVNEQLNKVRRENTTLQNSLKILRKYERELEVLELIDKWRSICQAGMAFLLNSTLLKVNKMGGYEELIRKEVEAEKRKLEYQFAGRLQDEVDEVLESEEFKALPELEQQWLRRDLQQKVDSNEQLQQEEIKKLDLKLTESSNKQMTMRELANRLKVDYALVFEE
;
A
#
# COMPACT_ATOMS: atom_id res chain seq x y z
N MET A 1 24.40 -0.86 27.32
CA MET A 1 23.74 -0.37 26.10
C MET A 1 22.67 -1.39 25.72
N ALA A 2 21.39 -1.05 25.92
CA ALA A 2 20.26 -1.94 25.69
C ALA A 2 19.63 -1.61 24.32
N ILE A 3 19.58 -2.60 23.44
CA ILE A 3 18.86 -2.51 22.16
C ILE A 3 17.57 -3.29 22.34
N THR A 4 16.46 -2.56 22.44
CA THR A 4 15.11 -3.11 22.49
C THR A 4 14.65 -3.45 21.07
N ASN A 5 14.41 -4.74 20.81
CA ASN A 5 13.80 -5.22 19.57
C ASN A 5 12.32 -4.83 19.52
N ALA A 6 11.97 -3.87 18.68
CA ALA A 6 10.58 -3.55 18.36
C ALA A 6 10.03 -4.57 17.36
N SER A 7 9.18 -5.48 17.82
CA SER A 7 8.42 -6.42 17.00
C SER A 7 7.28 -5.69 16.29
N LEU A 8 7.36 -5.53 14.97
CA LEU A 8 6.27 -5.03 14.13
C LEU A 8 5.15 -6.07 14.01
N THR A 9 4.06 -5.89 14.76
CA THR A 9 2.83 -6.67 14.59
C THR A 9 2.03 -6.17 13.38
N ILE A 10 2.01 -6.95 12.30
CA ILE A 10 1.19 -6.69 11.11
C ILE A 10 -0.25 -7.15 11.39
N HIS A 11 -1.17 -6.19 11.55
CA HIS A 11 -2.60 -6.46 11.68
C HIS A 11 -3.23 -6.74 10.30
N ARG A 12 -3.37 -8.03 9.91
CA ARG A 12 -4.17 -8.40 8.73
C ARG A 12 -5.64 -8.51 9.10
N LYS A 13 -6.50 -7.68 8.49
CA LYS A 13 -7.96 -7.82 8.58
C LYS A 13 -8.42 -9.08 7.83
N PRO A 14 -9.38 -9.87 8.33
CA PRO A 14 -9.87 -11.05 7.62
C PRO A 14 -10.69 -10.66 6.38
N PHE A 15 -10.44 -11.36 5.28
CA PHE A 15 -11.14 -11.24 4.00
C PHE A 15 -12.60 -11.72 4.14
N LYS A 16 -13.57 -10.86 3.79
CA LYS A 16 -15.00 -11.22 3.76
C LYS A 16 -15.36 -11.72 2.37
N THR A 17 -15.76 -12.99 2.26
CA THR A 17 -16.28 -13.59 1.02
C THR A 17 -17.71 -13.09 0.73
N PRO A 18 -18.09 -12.83 -0.55
CA PRO A 18 -19.33 -12.15 -0.90
C PRO A 18 -20.58 -13.06 -0.98
N PHE A 19 -20.49 -14.33 -0.55
CA PHE A 19 -21.64 -15.23 -0.56
C PHE A 19 -22.17 -15.46 0.87
N VAL A 20 -23.07 -14.57 1.29
CA VAL A 20 -23.98 -14.82 2.42
C VAL A 20 -25.30 -15.32 1.84
N SER A 21 -25.54 -16.62 1.91
CA SER A 21 -26.86 -17.19 1.64
C SER A 21 -27.81 -16.81 2.77
N SER A 22 -28.74 -15.91 2.50
CA SER A 22 -29.81 -15.55 3.42
C SER A 22 -30.79 -16.73 3.51
N VAL A 23 -30.80 -17.46 4.63
CA VAL A 23 -31.90 -18.36 4.96
C VAL A 23 -32.81 -17.63 5.93
N LYS A 24 -33.88 -17.05 5.38
CA LYS A 24 -35.04 -16.52 6.12
C LYS A 24 -35.71 -17.65 6.91
N ARG A 25 -35.67 -17.61 8.24
CA ARG A 25 -36.59 -18.39 9.09
C ARG A 25 -37.90 -17.63 9.22
N GLY A 26 -38.94 -18.16 8.59
CA GLY A 26 -40.31 -17.71 8.76
C GLY A 26 -40.95 -18.30 10.02
N GLY A 27 -41.75 -17.47 10.70
CA GLY A 27 -43.11 -17.78 11.14
C GLY A 27 -43.32 -18.94 12.12
N SER A 28 -43.41 -18.58 13.40
CA SER A 28 -44.09 -19.33 14.47
C SER A 28 -45.60 -19.42 14.21
N LEU A 29 -46.24 -20.55 14.56
CA LEU A 29 -47.55 -20.63 15.26
C LEU A 29 -47.93 -22.09 15.57
N GLY A 30 -48.15 -22.40 16.85
CA GLY A 30 -49.01 -23.52 17.26
C GLY A 30 -48.45 -24.51 18.29
N SER A 31 -48.07 -24.07 19.50
CA SER A 31 -48.01 -24.97 20.66
C SER A 31 -49.01 -24.52 21.73
N LYS A 32 -50.07 -25.32 21.90
CA LYS A 32 -50.96 -25.26 23.06
C LYS A 32 -50.14 -25.52 24.32
N THR A 33 -50.25 -24.60 25.28
CA THR A 33 -49.79 -24.75 26.66
C THR A 33 -50.48 -25.91 27.36
N LEU A 34 -49.70 -26.74 28.07
CA LEU A 34 -50.11 -27.32 29.35
C LEU A 34 -48.97 -27.17 30.36
N PRO A 35 -49.28 -26.80 31.61
CA PRO A 35 -48.30 -26.48 32.64
C PRO A 35 -48.00 -27.70 33.50
N SER A 36 -46.75 -27.88 33.90
CA SER A 36 -46.43 -28.57 35.15
C SER A 36 -45.10 -28.06 35.67
N LYS A 37 -45.18 -27.50 36.88
CA LYS A 37 -44.05 -27.12 37.71
C LYS A 37 -43.27 -28.38 38.04
N GLU A 38 -42.06 -28.50 37.49
CA GLU A 38 -40.98 -29.18 38.19
C GLU A 38 -39.88 -28.16 38.42
N ILE A 39 -39.70 -27.82 39.70
CA ILE A 39 -38.52 -27.12 40.18
C ILE A 39 -37.37 -28.12 40.06
N ILE A 40 -36.74 -28.18 38.88
CA ILE A 40 -35.46 -28.86 38.72
C ILE A 40 -34.42 -27.89 39.26
N HIS A 41 -34.05 -28.06 40.53
CA HIS A 41 -32.80 -27.49 41.02
C HIS A 41 -31.69 -27.97 40.07
N PRO A 42 -31.00 -27.08 39.32
CA PRO A 42 -29.92 -27.53 38.47
C PRO A 42 -28.86 -28.08 39.41
N ASN A 43 -28.62 -29.38 39.32
CA ASN A 43 -27.52 -30.01 40.03
C ASN A 43 -26.23 -29.31 39.57
N ARG A 44 -25.75 -28.34 40.37
CA ARG A 44 -24.62 -27.47 40.02
C ARG A 44 -23.36 -28.28 39.72
N GLN A 45 -23.27 -29.51 40.24
CA GLN A 45 -22.20 -30.45 39.93
C GLN A 45 -22.35 -31.02 38.51
N ALA A 46 -23.53 -31.52 38.14
CA ALA A 46 -23.80 -32.00 36.77
C ALA A 46 -23.57 -30.91 35.71
N SER A 47 -24.00 -29.66 35.98
CA SER A 47 -23.76 -28.53 35.06
C SER A 47 -22.28 -28.15 34.94
N LYS A 48 -21.47 -28.35 35.99
CA LYS A 48 -20.02 -28.12 35.94
C LYS A 48 -19.32 -29.24 35.16
N GLU A 49 -19.72 -30.50 35.38
CA GLU A 49 -19.20 -31.65 34.66
C GLU A 49 -19.52 -31.58 33.16
N GLU A 50 -20.74 -31.19 32.79
CA GLU A 50 -21.12 -30.94 31.39
C GLU A 50 -20.28 -29.84 30.73
N ARG A 51 -19.93 -28.78 31.46
CA ARG A 51 -19.04 -27.71 30.95
C ARG A 51 -17.64 -28.23 30.71
N ILE A 52 -17.08 -28.98 31.67
CA ILE A 52 -15.75 -29.58 31.54
C ILE A 52 -15.70 -30.54 30.35
N VAL A 53 -16.70 -31.40 30.21
CA VAL A 53 -16.78 -32.35 29.09
C VAL A 53 -16.95 -31.63 27.76
N ASN A 54 -17.76 -30.57 27.69
CA ASN A 54 -17.88 -29.76 26.48
C ASN A 54 -16.60 -29.01 26.12
N GLU A 55 -15.86 -28.51 27.11
CA GLU A 55 -14.55 -27.88 26.90
C GLU A 55 -13.52 -28.89 26.37
N GLN A 56 -13.47 -30.09 26.95
CA GLN A 56 -12.64 -31.18 26.47
C GLN A 56 -13.03 -31.61 25.05
N LEU A 57 -14.33 -31.73 24.76
CA LEU A 57 -14.84 -32.07 23.43
C LEU A 57 -14.46 -31.00 22.39
N ASN A 58 -14.57 -29.73 22.75
CA ASN A 58 -14.16 -28.62 21.88
C ASN A 58 -12.65 -28.59 21.67
N LYS A 59 -11.86 -28.89 22.70
CA LYS A 59 -10.39 -29.02 22.59
C LYS A 59 -10.02 -30.15 21.62
N VAL A 60 -10.58 -31.34 21.82
CA VAL A 60 -10.32 -32.51 20.95
C VAL A 60 -10.80 -32.25 19.52
N ARG A 61 -11.95 -31.58 19.32
CA ARG A 61 -12.42 -31.18 17.99
C ARG A 61 -11.44 -30.23 17.30
N ARG A 62 -10.93 -29.22 18.01
CA ARG A 62 -9.91 -28.29 17.48
C ARG A 62 -8.64 -29.05 17.10
N GLU A 63 -8.14 -29.91 17.98
CA GLU A 63 -6.96 -30.73 17.73
C GLU A 63 -7.16 -31.63 16.50
N ASN A 64 -8.31 -32.28 16.37
CA ASN A 64 -8.63 -33.11 15.21
C ASN A 64 -8.69 -32.26 13.91
N THR A 65 -9.32 -31.07 13.94
CA THR A 65 -9.32 -30.19 12.76
C THR A 65 -7.93 -29.71 12.38
N THR A 66 -7.08 -29.41 13.37
CA THR A 66 -5.69 -29.02 13.14
C THR A 66 -4.93 -30.17 12.50
N LEU A 67 -5.04 -31.38 13.04
CA LEU A 67 -4.38 -32.58 12.50
C LEU A 67 -4.85 -32.90 11.08
N GLN A 68 -6.14 -32.79 10.80
CA GLN A 68 -6.69 -32.97 9.45
C GLN A 68 -6.14 -31.93 8.47
N ASN A 69 -5.97 -30.68 8.90
CA ASN A 69 -5.38 -29.63 8.06
C ASN A 69 -3.88 -29.86 7.85
N SER A 70 -3.14 -30.25 8.90
CA SER A 70 -1.73 -30.62 8.80
C SER A 70 -1.52 -31.80 7.84
N LEU A 71 -2.37 -32.84 7.89
CA LEU A 71 -2.33 -33.96 6.94
C LEU A 71 -2.61 -33.52 5.50
N LYS A 72 -3.54 -32.57 5.30
CA LYS A 72 -3.80 -32.00 3.97
C LYS A 72 -2.61 -31.21 3.42
N ILE A 73 -1.87 -30.51 4.28
CA ILE A 73 -0.66 -29.78 3.90
C ILE A 73 0.48 -30.75 3.58
N LEU A 74 0.71 -31.75 4.45
CA LEU A 74 1.73 -32.79 4.22
C LEU A 74 1.52 -33.53 2.89
N ARG A 75 0.26 -33.82 2.53
CA ARG A 75 -0.08 -34.43 1.22
C ARG A 75 0.10 -33.51 0.02
N LYS A 76 0.38 -32.23 0.23
CA LYS A 76 0.64 -31.23 -0.82
C LYS A 76 2.10 -30.80 -0.87
N TYR A 77 2.96 -31.33 0.00
CA TYR A 77 4.36 -30.93 0.09
C TYR A 77 5.12 -31.08 -1.25
N GLU A 78 4.87 -32.16 -2.00
CA GLU A 78 5.46 -32.33 -3.34
C GLU A 78 5.05 -31.21 -4.31
N ARG A 79 3.78 -30.78 -4.27
CA ARG A 79 3.31 -29.63 -5.07
C ARG A 79 3.92 -28.31 -4.62
N GLU A 80 4.19 -28.15 -3.32
CA GLU A 80 4.88 -26.95 -2.81
C GLU A 80 6.33 -26.91 -3.30
N LEU A 81 7.02 -28.05 -3.34
CA LEU A 81 8.36 -28.16 -3.94
C LEU A 81 8.35 -27.83 -5.43
N GLU A 82 7.40 -28.37 -6.20
CA GLU A 82 7.25 -28.04 -7.63
C GLU A 82 7.02 -26.53 -7.85
N VAL A 83 6.23 -25.89 -6.98
CA VAL A 83 6.01 -24.44 -7.04
C VAL A 83 7.30 -23.67 -6.74
N LEU A 84 8.09 -24.08 -5.74
CA LEU A 84 9.38 -23.46 -5.45
C LEU A 84 10.35 -23.59 -6.64
N GLU A 85 10.44 -24.75 -7.27
CA GLU A 85 11.24 -24.93 -8.48
C GLU A 85 10.78 -24.04 -9.64
N LEU A 86 9.46 -23.88 -9.81
CA LEU A 86 8.92 -22.97 -10.81
C LEU A 86 9.28 -21.52 -10.49
N ILE A 87 9.22 -21.12 -9.23
CA ILE A 87 9.64 -19.79 -8.78
C ILE A 87 11.10 -19.54 -9.17
N ASP A 88 12.00 -20.49 -8.91
CA ASP A 88 13.42 -20.35 -9.24
C ASP A 88 13.67 -20.31 -10.74
N LYS A 89 12.96 -21.14 -11.52
CA LYS A 89 13.01 -21.09 -12.99
C LYS A 89 12.58 -19.73 -13.52
N TRP A 90 11.46 -19.21 -13.03
CA TRP A 90 10.95 -17.89 -13.45
C TRP A 90 11.86 -16.75 -13.01
N ARG A 91 12.43 -16.83 -11.81
CA ARG A 91 13.45 -15.87 -11.35
C ARG A 91 14.66 -15.87 -12.27
N SER A 92 15.22 -17.03 -12.59
CA SER A 92 16.36 -17.15 -13.49
C SER A 92 16.08 -16.55 -14.88
N ILE A 93 14.90 -16.84 -15.45
CA ILE A 93 14.46 -16.23 -16.73
C ILE A 93 14.37 -14.70 -16.61
N CYS A 94 13.78 -14.20 -15.54
CA CYS A 94 13.66 -12.75 -15.29
C CYS A 94 15.04 -12.10 -15.13
N GLN A 95 15.95 -12.70 -14.37
CA GLN A 95 17.31 -12.21 -14.18
C GLN A 95 18.05 -12.11 -15.52
N ALA A 96 18.00 -13.16 -16.34
CA ALA A 96 18.62 -13.18 -17.66
C ALA A 96 17.98 -12.13 -18.60
N GLY A 97 16.65 -12.02 -18.60
CA GLY A 97 15.93 -11.03 -19.39
C GLY A 97 16.27 -9.60 -18.98
N MET A 98 16.35 -9.32 -17.68
CA MET A 98 16.73 -8.01 -17.16
C MET A 98 18.19 -7.69 -17.45
N ALA A 99 19.12 -8.65 -17.37
CA ALA A 99 20.51 -8.44 -17.75
C ALA A 99 20.65 -8.10 -19.24
N PHE A 100 19.91 -8.79 -20.11
CA PHE A 100 19.84 -8.46 -21.54
C PHE A 100 19.30 -7.04 -21.77
N LEU A 101 18.19 -6.69 -21.11
CA LEU A 101 17.61 -5.35 -21.21
C LEU A 101 18.56 -4.27 -20.70
N LEU A 102 19.27 -4.51 -19.60
CA LEU A 102 20.26 -3.58 -19.08
C LEU A 102 21.36 -3.34 -20.10
N ASN A 103 21.96 -4.40 -20.64
CA ASN A 103 23.02 -4.28 -21.64
C ASN A 103 22.56 -3.52 -22.89
N SER A 104 21.36 -3.85 -23.40
CA SER A 104 20.74 -3.15 -24.52
C SER A 104 20.51 -1.67 -24.22
N THR A 105 20.09 -1.35 -22.99
CA THR A 105 19.84 0.01 -22.54
C THR A 105 21.13 0.79 -22.37
N LEU A 106 22.15 0.21 -21.72
CA LEU A 106 23.47 0.81 -21.55
C LEU A 106 24.12 1.15 -22.90
N LEU A 107 23.96 0.30 -23.92
CA LEU A 107 24.42 0.61 -25.27
C LEU A 107 23.75 1.86 -25.85
N LYS A 108 22.43 2.00 -25.68
CA LYS A 108 21.69 3.19 -26.14
C LYS A 108 22.09 4.43 -25.35
N VAL A 109 22.22 4.29 -24.03
CA VAL A 109 22.64 5.36 -23.12
C VAL A 109 24.04 5.86 -23.46
N ASN A 110 24.98 4.96 -23.71
CA ASN A 110 26.33 5.32 -24.12
C ASN A 110 26.33 6.10 -25.45
N LYS A 111 25.50 5.69 -26.42
CA LYS A 111 25.32 6.44 -27.68
C LYS A 111 24.72 7.84 -27.48
N MET A 112 23.95 8.04 -26.41
CA MET A 112 23.34 9.32 -26.07
C MET A 112 24.29 10.25 -25.29
N GLY A 113 25.51 9.83 -24.94
CA GLY A 113 26.44 10.63 -24.13
C GLY A 113 26.62 10.12 -22.69
N GLY A 114 26.10 8.93 -22.38
CA GLY A 114 26.23 8.31 -21.07
C GLY A 114 25.02 8.50 -20.16
N TYR A 115 25.11 7.95 -18.94
CA TYR A 115 24.00 7.92 -18.01
C TYR A 115 23.60 9.32 -17.50
N GLU A 116 24.59 10.18 -17.27
CA GLU A 116 24.35 11.56 -16.86
C GLU A 116 23.49 12.33 -17.86
N GLU A 117 23.72 12.14 -19.15
CA GLU A 117 22.94 12.81 -20.20
C GLU A 117 21.50 12.30 -20.27
N LEU A 118 21.28 11.02 -19.97
CA LEU A 118 19.92 10.49 -19.84
C LEU A 118 19.19 11.13 -18.65
N ILE A 119 19.84 11.21 -17.49
CA ILE A 119 19.24 11.83 -16.30
C ILE A 119 19.03 13.33 -16.50
N ARG A 120 19.95 14.03 -17.17
CA ARG A 120 19.79 15.45 -17.53
C ARG A 120 18.51 15.67 -18.33
N LYS A 121 18.28 14.86 -19.36
CA LYS A 121 17.05 14.94 -20.18
C LYS A 121 15.78 14.60 -19.41
N GLU A 122 15.82 13.60 -18.53
CA GLU A 122 14.69 13.25 -17.67
C GLU A 122 14.37 14.41 -16.70
N VAL A 123 15.39 14.96 -16.04
CA VAL A 123 15.25 16.11 -15.13
C VAL A 123 14.75 17.35 -15.85
N GLU A 124 15.26 17.68 -17.03
CA GLU A 124 14.76 18.81 -17.82
C GLU A 124 13.29 18.62 -18.24
N ALA A 125 12.90 17.40 -18.62
CA ALA A 125 11.51 17.10 -18.95
C ALA A 125 10.59 17.24 -17.73
N GLU A 126 11.04 16.78 -16.55
CA GLU A 126 10.33 16.96 -15.29
C GLU A 126 10.25 18.45 -14.90
N LYS A 127 11.33 19.21 -15.03
CA LYS A 127 11.33 20.67 -14.79
C LYS A 127 10.32 21.39 -15.67
N ARG A 128 10.31 21.13 -16.99
CA ARG A 128 9.31 21.72 -17.91
C ARG A 128 7.87 21.35 -17.51
N LYS A 129 7.66 20.12 -17.03
CA LYS A 129 6.35 19.68 -16.55
C LYS A 129 5.93 20.42 -15.28
N LEU A 130 6.85 20.60 -14.32
CA LEU A 130 6.59 21.38 -13.11
C LEU A 130 6.32 22.84 -13.47
N GLU A 131 7.16 23.45 -14.30
CA GLU A 131 6.94 24.80 -14.83
C GLU A 131 5.54 24.92 -15.43
N TYR A 132 5.10 23.98 -16.25
CA TYR A 132 3.74 23.99 -16.80
C TYR A 132 2.64 23.86 -15.73
N GLN A 133 2.85 23.03 -14.71
CA GLN A 133 1.87 22.83 -13.63
C GLN A 133 1.74 24.07 -12.73
N PHE A 134 2.85 24.77 -12.50
CA PHE A 134 2.90 25.97 -11.66
C PHE A 134 2.69 27.26 -12.46
N ALA A 135 2.82 27.24 -13.79
CA ALA A 135 2.65 28.42 -14.63
C ALA A 135 1.20 28.94 -14.59
N GLY A 136 1.08 30.22 -14.22
CA GLY A 136 -0.05 31.09 -14.54
C GLY A 136 -1.29 30.89 -13.68
N ARG A 137 -1.76 29.64 -13.47
CA ARG A 137 -3.09 29.41 -12.87
C ARG A 137 -3.32 30.12 -11.54
N LEU A 138 -2.41 29.99 -10.59
CA LEU A 138 -2.61 30.59 -9.28
C LEU A 138 -2.48 32.11 -9.30
N GLN A 139 -1.55 32.64 -10.10
CA GLN A 139 -1.34 34.09 -10.21
C GLN A 139 -2.53 34.75 -10.92
N ASP A 140 -3.01 34.15 -12.00
CA ASP A 140 -4.17 34.60 -12.76
C ASP A 140 -5.44 34.57 -11.89
N GLU A 141 -5.63 33.50 -11.10
CA GLU A 141 -6.74 33.38 -10.16
C GLU A 141 -6.68 34.44 -9.05
N VAL A 142 -5.47 34.74 -8.54
CA VAL A 142 -5.27 35.78 -7.52
C VAL A 142 -5.57 37.16 -8.11
N ASP A 143 -5.08 37.45 -9.31
CA ASP A 143 -5.32 38.72 -9.97
C ASP A 143 -6.81 38.91 -10.30
N GLU A 144 -7.52 37.87 -10.75
CA GLU A 144 -8.97 37.89 -10.96
C GLU A 144 -9.75 38.20 -9.66
N VAL A 145 -9.36 37.58 -8.54
CA VAL A 145 -9.99 37.84 -7.24
C VAL A 145 -9.73 39.27 -6.78
N LEU A 146 -8.52 39.80 -6.97
CA LEU A 146 -8.17 41.18 -6.59
C LEU A 146 -8.85 42.22 -7.47
N GLU A 147 -9.17 41.88 -8.72
CA GLU A 147 -9.89 42.76 -9.65
C GLU A 147 -11.42 42.70 -9.47
N SER A 148 -11.93 41.66 -8.81
CA SER A 148 -13.36 41.43 -8.61
C SER A 148 -14.08 42.60 -7.90
N GLU A 149 -15.34 42.83 -8.28
CA GLU A 149 -16.18 43.85 -7.64
C GLU A 149 -16.46 43.52 -6.16
N GLU A 150 -16.51 42.23 -5.82
CA GLU A 150 -16.66 41.74 -4.45
C GLU A 150 -15.46 42.14 -3.59
N PHE A 151 -14.23 42.01 -4.10
CA PHE A 151 -13.04 42.43 -3.39
C PHE A 151 -13.00 43.94 -3.14
N LYS A 152 -13.38 44.74 -4.15
CA LYS A 152 -13.41 46.21 -4.06
C LYS A 152 -14.49 46.72 -3.11
N ALA A 153 -15.57 45.96 -2.91
CA ALA A 153 -16.65 46.31 -1.99
C ALA A 153 -16.32 46.01 -0.51
N LEU A 154 -15.25 45.26 -0.22
CA LEU A 154 -14.84 44.95 1.14
C LEU A 154 -14.29 46.19 1.87
N PRO A 155 -14.40 46.26 3.21
CA PRO A 155 -13.70 47.25 4.02
C PRO A 155 -12.19 47.20 3.81
N GLU A 156 -11.52 48.36 3.84
CA GLU A 156 -10.07 48.50 3.61
C GLU A 156 -9.22 47.53 4.46
N LEU A 157 -9.65 47.28 5.70
CA LEU A 157 -8.95 46.42 6.65
C LEU A 157 -9.02 44.94 6.23
N GLU A 158 -10.15 44.51 5.64
CA GLU A 158 -10.35 43.17 5.12
C GLU A 158 -9.64 42.97 3.77
N GLN A 159 -9.63 43.99 2.91
CA GLN A 159 -8.86 43.97 1.66
C GLN A 159 -7.36 43.76 1.91
N GLN A 160 -6.79 44.44 2.91
CA GLN A 160 -5.39 44.27 3.28
C GLN A 160 -5.08 42.87 3.82
N TRP A 161 -6.00 42.30 4.63
CA TRP A 161 -5.83 40.94 5.15
C TRP A 161 -5.87 39.92 4.02
N LEU A 162 -6.85 40.02 3.12
CA LEU A 162 -7.02 39.09 2.01
C LEU A 162 -5.88 39.19 1.00
N ARG A 163 -5.36 40.39 0.71
CA ARG A 163 -4.12 40.55 -0.08
C ARG A 163 -2.94 39.82 0.54
N ARG A 164 -2.75 39.93 1.86
CA ARG A 164 -1.65 39.22 2.54
C ARG A 164 -1.84 37.71 2.48
N ASP A 165 -3.06 37.21 2.66
CA ASP A 165 -3.35 35.76 2.60
C ASP A 165 -3.11 35.20 1.18
N LEU A 166 -3.59 35.89 0.15
CA LEU A 166 -3.38 35.49 -1.24
C LEU A 166 -1.90 35.57 -1.63
N GLN A 167 -1.20 36.63 -1.24
CA GLN A 167 0.24 36.75 -1.46
C GLN A 167 1.01 35.63 -0.75
N GLN A 168 0.65 35.31 0.50
CA GLN A 168 1.27 34.21 1.23
C GLN A 168 1.07 32.85 0.52
N LYS A 169 -0.09 32.63 -0.11
CA LYS A 169 -0.35 31.42 -0.90
C LYS A 169 0.50 31.37 -2.16
N VAL A 170 0.66 32.50 -2.87
CA VAL A 170 1.56 32.62 -4.02
C VAL A 170 2.99 32.31 -3.59
N ASP A 171 3.49 33.00 -2.56
CA ASP A 171 4.85 32.82 -2.05
C ASP A 171 5.10 31.36 -1.60
N SER A 172 4.12 30.73 -0.93
CA SER A 172 4.22 29.32 -0.53
C SER A 172 4.25 28.38 -1.73
N ASN A 173 3.53 28.69 -2.81
CA ASN A 173 3.49 27.88 -4.01
C ASN A 173 4.82 27.98 -4.78
N GLU A 174 5.37 29.18 -4.90
CA GLU A 174 6.70 29.41 -5.48
C GLU A 174 7.81 28.70 -4.68
N GLN A 175 7.72 28.72 -3.35
CA GLN A 175 8.65 27.99 -2.48
C GLN A 175 8.60 26.48 -2.74
N LEU A 176 7.40 25.89 -2.84
CA LEU A 176 7.22 24.48 -3.17
C LEU A 176 7.80 24.13 -4.55
N GLN A 177 7.51 24.95 -5.57
CA GLN A 177 8.08 24.78 -6.90
C GLN A 177 9.61 24.80 -6.85
N GLN A 178 10.19 25.75 -6.11
CA GLN A 178 11.63 25.90 -6.03
C GLN A 178 12.29 24.77 -5.23
N GLU A 179 11.62 24.24 -4.20
CA GLU A 179 12.06 23.04 -3.50
C GLU A 179 12.05 21.80 -4.40
N GLU A 180 11.03 21.62 -5.23
CA GLU A 180 10.97 20.51 -6.16
C GLU A 180 12.04 20.60 -7.25
N ILE A 181 12.27 21.78 -7.81
CA ILE A 181 13.36 22.01 -8.77
C ILE A 181 14.71 21.71 -8.11
N LYS A 182 14.93 22.15 -6.87
CA LYS A 182 16.16 21.84 -6.10
C LYS A 182 16.32 20.34 -5.87
N LYS A 183 15.25 19.60 -5.55
CA LYS A 183 15.29 18.13 -5.42
C LYS A 183 15.70 17.46 -6.73
N LEU A 184 15.22 17.97 -7.87
CA LEU A 184 15.61 17.47 -9.19
C LEU A 184 17.09 17.76 -9.51
N ASP A 185 17.58 18.94 -9.15
CA ASP A 185 19.01 19.28 -9.29
C ASP A 185 19.90 18.41 -8.43
N LEU A 186 19.49 18.12 -7.19
CA LEU A 186 20.20 17.18 -6.33
C LEU A 186 20.29 15.80 -6.96
N LYS A 187 19.19 15.25 -7.50
CA LYS A 187 19.22 13.96 -8.23
C LYS A 187 20.21 13.97 -9.39
N LEU A 188 20.31 15.08 -10.13
CA LEU A 188 21.27 15.22 -11.22
C LEU A 188 22.71 15.18 -10.70
N THR A 189 23.01 15.93 -9.64
CA THR A 189 24.36 15.94 -9.02
C THR A 189 24.73 14.59 -8.43
N GLU A 190 23.80 13.90 -7.77
CA GLU A 190 24.01 12.57 -7.21
C GLU A 190 24.23 11.52 -8.28
N SER A 191 23.68 11.72 -9.48
CA SER A 191 23.80 10.78 -10.60
C SER A 191 25.06 11.02 -11.43
N SER A 192 25.80 12.11 -11.18
CA SER A 192 27.05 12.40 -11.88
C SER A 192 28.07 11.28 -11.61
N ASN A 193 28.71 10.82 -12.69
CA ASN A 193 29.68 9.70 -12.69
C ASN A 193 29.13 8.33 -12.27
N LYS A 194 27.82 8.16 -12.09
CA LYS A 194 27.21 6.84 -11.82
C LYS A 194 26.80 6.14 -13.12
N GLN A 195 26.67 4.81 -13.06
CA GLN A 195 26.09 4.00 -14.12
C GLN A 195 24.72 3.49 -13.70
N MET A 196 23.87 3.22 -14.69
CA MET A 196 22.54 2.67 -14.46
C MET A 196 22.64 1.29 -13.79
N THR A 197 22.00 1.15 -12.63
CA THR A 197 22.00 -0.11 -11.88
C THR A 197 20.83 -1.02 -12.27
N MET A 198 20.96 -2.33 -12.01
CA MET A 198 19.85 -3.28 -12.20
C MET A 198 18.61 -2.94 -11.37
N ARG A 199 18.81 -2.35 -10.18
CA ARG A 199 17.72 -1.88 -9.31
C ARG A 199 16.97 -0.71 -9.94
N GLU A 200 17.68 0.23 -10.56
CA GLU A 200 17.07 1.33 -11.31
C GLU A 200 16.31 0.83 -12.55
N LEU A 201 16.84 -0.18 -13.25
CA LEU A 201 16.12 -0.83 -14.34
C LEU A 201 14.82 -1.47 -13.84
N ALA A 202 14.86 -2.19 -12.71
CA ALA A 202 13.67 -2.80 -12.10
C ALA A 202 12.60 -1.76 -11.79
N ASN A 203 12.99 -0.62 -11.20
CA ASN A 203 12.11 0.50 -10.92
C ASN A 203 11.47 1.07 -12.19
N ARG A 204 12.26 1.26 -13.26
CA ARG A 204 11.75 1.72 -14.57
C ARG A 204 10.77 0.72 -15.21
N LEU A 205 11.02 -0.59 -15.04
CA LEU A 205 10.15 -1.66 -15.53
C LEU A 205 8.94 -1.93 -14.62
N LYS A 206 8.86 -1.29 -13.44
CA LYS A 206 7.84 -1.52 -12.40
C LYS A 206 7.80 -2.98 -11.92
N VAL A 207 8.97 -3.60 -11.85
CA VAL A 207 9.16 -4.97 -11.33
C VAL A 207 9.74 -4.87 -9.92
N ASP A 208 9.20 -5.67 -9.00
CA ASP A 208 9.76 -5.76 -7.66
C ASP A 208 11.14 -6.44 -7.70
N TYR A 209 12.17 -5.70 -7.31
CA TYR A 209 13.55 -6.19 -7.33
C TYR A 209 13.72 -7.40 -6.40
N ALA A 210 13.09 -7.38 -5.22
CA ALA A 210 13.20 -8.45 -4.23
C ALA A 210 12.52 -9.74 -4.67
N LEU A 211 11.58 -9.66 -5.62
CA LEU A 211 10.92 -10.84 -6.18
C LEU A 211 11.85 -11.62 -7.13
N VAL A 212 12.77 -10.92 -7.80
CA VAL A 212 13.65 -11.47 -8.84
C VAL A 212 15.05 -11.76 -8.31
N PHE A 213 15.60 -10.87 -7.50
CA PHE A 213 16.91 -11.01 -6.86
C PHE A 213 16.69 -11.17 -5.36
N GLU A 214 16.86 -12.39 -4.85
CA GLU A 214 16.95 -12.61 -3.41
C GLU A 214 18.27 -12.00 -2.92
N GLU A 215 18.22 -11.25 -1.81
CA GLU A 215 19.41 -10.69 -1.15
C GLU A 215 20.26 -11.76 -0.46
#